data_AF-A0A822FBQ2-F1
#
_entry.id   AF-A0A822FBQ2-F1
#
_cell.length_a   1.000
_cell.length_b   1.000
_cell.length_c   1.000
_cell.angle_alpha   90.00
_cell.angle_beta   90.00
_cell.angle_gamma   90.00
#
_symmetry.space_group_name_H-M   'P 1'
#
loop_
_entity.id
_entity.type
_entity.pdbx_description
1 polymer ?
#
loop_
_entity_poly.entity_id
_entity_poly.type
_entity_poly.pdbx_seq_one_letter_code
_entity_poly.pdbx_strand_id
1 'polypeptide(L)'
;ELFEEAGVKGRIIRDLGVIEDFQRKQRTHVFVVYVEHEYDDWEEKISIGRQRYWFDLNKAFLLLNSYKQSQLPFFERFILTSSNSIQSIHHIKHS
;
A
#
# COMPACT_ATOMS: atom_id res chain seq x y z
N GLU A 1 11.35 -1.03 6.52
CA GLU A 1 9.92 -0.67 6.44
C GLU A 1 8.99 -1.87 6.60
N LEU A 2 8.51 -2.56 5.55
CA LEU A 2 7.40 -3.53 5.68
C LEU A 2 7.64 -4.65 6.72
N PHE A 3 8.86 -5.20 6.77
CA PHE A 3 9.22 -6.23 7.77
C PHE A 3 9.37 -5.64 9.18
N GLU A 4 9.98 -4.46 9.32
CA GLU A 4 10.20 -3.78 10.60
C GLU A 4 8.89 -3.25 11.20
N GLU A 5 7.99 -2.69 10.38
CA GLU A 5 6.76 -2.03 10.79
C GLU A 5 5.58 -3.00 10.96
N ALA A 6 5.53 -4.02 10.10
CA ALA A 6 4.39 -4.91 9.99
C ALA A 6 4.76 -6.40 10.04
N GLY A 7 6.04 -6.78 10.14
CA GLY A 7 6.41 -8.19 10.29
C GLY A 7 5.96 -9.07 9.12
N VAL A 8 5.95 -8.56 7.90
CA VAL A 8 5.57 -9.36 6.71
C VAL A 8 6.67 -9.39 5.67
N LYS A 9 6.74 -10.51 4.93
CA LYS A 9 7.59 -10.69 3.75
C LYS A 9 6.74 -11.14 2.57
N GLY A 10 7.16 -10.75 1.38
CA GLY A 10 6.44 -11.05 0.16
C GLY A 10 7.15 -10.53 -1.07
N ARG A 11 6.48 -10.62 -2.22
CA ARG A 11 7.02 -10.16 -3.49
C ARG A 11 6.36 -8.85 -3.91
N ILE A 12 7.15 -7.93 -4.46
CA ILE A 12 6.61 -6.76 -5.14
C ILE A 12 5.92 -7.23 -6.43
N ILE A 13 4.65 -6.89 -6.60
CA ILE A 13 3.85 -7.25 -7.79
C ILE A 13 3.55 -6.04 -8.67
N ARG A 14 3.72 -4.83 -8.15
CA ARG A 14 3.49 -3.59 -8.91
C ARG A 14 4.25 -2.42 -8.29
N ASP A 15 4.84 -1.60 -9.13
CA ASP A 15 5.38 -0.29 -8.76
C ASP A 15 4.31 0.79 -8.99
N LEU A 16 3.99 1.58 -7.96
CA LEU A 16 3.05 2.69 -8.07
C LEU A 16 3.74 4.04 -8.32
N GLY A 17 5.06 4.08 -8.23
CA GLY A 17 5.91 5.25 -8.41
C GLY A 17 6.09 6.06 -7.13
N VAL A 18 6.68 7.25 -7.30
CA VAL A 18 6.94 8.19 -6.21
C VAL A 18 5.74 9.12 -6.03
N ILE A 19 5.35 9.30 -4.78
CA ILE A 19 4.33 10.27 -4.35
C ILE A 19 5.01 11.30 -3.45
N GLU A 20 4.82 12.58 -3.79
CA GLU A 20 5.42 13.70 -3.07
C GLU A 20 4.36 14.39 -2.19
N ASP A 21 4.66 14.51 -0.90
CA ASP A 21 3.93 15.37 0.03
C ASP A 21 4.73 16.67 0.20
N PHE A 22 4.33 17.71 -0.54
CA PHE A 22 5.00 19.01 -0.52
C PHE A 22 4.86 19.74 0.82
N GLN A 23 3.79 19.48 1.58
CA GLN A 23 3.61 20.11 2.89
C GLN A 23 4.59 19.55 3.91
N ARG A 24 4.81 18.23 3.87
CA ARG A 24 5.77 17.54 4.75
C ARG A 24 7.18 17.47 4.19
N LYS A 25 7.39 17.92 2.95
CA LYS A 25 8.65 17.80 2.18
C LYS A 25 9.14 16.36 2.12
N GLN A 26 8.22 15.41 1.96
CA GLN A 26 8.50 13.99 1.91
C GLN A 26 8.24 13.42 0.52
N ARG A 27 9.08 12.47 0.10
CA ARG A 27 8.86 11.66 -1.11
C ARG A 27 8.85 10.21 -0.70
N THR A 28 7.83 9.48 -1.14
CA THR A 28 7.66 8.06 -0.81
C THR A 28 7.49 7.26 -2.08
N HIS A 29 8.33 6.24 -2.29
CA HIS A 29 8.19 5.29 -3.38
C HIS A 29 7.26 4.17 -2.94
N VAL A 30 6.12 4.02 -3.61
CA VAL A 30 5.05 3.11 -3.19
C VAL A 30 5.01 1.88 -4.09
N PHE A 31 4.90 0.71 -3.47
CA PHE A 31 4.79 -0.58 -4.15
C PHE A 31 3.56 -1.34 -3.67
N VAL A 32 3.07 -2.25 -4.50
CA VAL A 32 2.12 -3.30 -4.08
C VAL A 32 2.91 -4.57 -3.81
N VAL A 33 2.76 -5.11 -2.61
CA VAL A 33 3.40 -6.35 -2.19
C VAL A 33 2.33 -7.43 -2.01
N TYR A 34 2.54 -8.58 -2.64
CA TYR A 34 1.80 -9.80 -2.32
C TYR A 34 2.47 -10.43 -1.10
N VAL A 35 1.76 -10.48 0.03
CA VAL A 35 2.27 -11.06 1.28
C VAL A 35 2.33 -12.58 1.14
N GLU A 36 3.48 -13.15 1.48
CA GLU A 36 3.73 -14.60 1.44
C GLU A 36 3.96 -15.17 2.84
N HIS A 37 4.54 -14.36 3.74
CA HIS A 37 4.82 -14.76 5.12
C HIS A 37 4.46 -13.65 6.10
N GLU A 38 3.88 -14.06 7.21
CA GLU A 38 3.53 -13.23 8.36
C GLU A 38 4.29 -13.73 9.59
N TYR A 39 4.87 -12.80 10.34
CA TYR A 39 5.61 -13.11 11.57
C TYR A 39 4.88 -12.52 12.76
N ASP A 40 4.72 -13.29 13.83
CA ASP A 40 4.01 -12.82 15.03
C ASP A 40 4.80 -11.77 15.78
N ASP A 41 6.13 -11.89 15.81
CA ASP A 41 7.03 -10.95 16.46
C ASP A 41 7.86 -10.22 15.41
N TRP A 42 7.77 -8.88 15.44
CA TRP A 42 8.50 -7.98 14.57
C TRP A 42 9.01 -6.77 15.34
N GLU A 43 9.99 -6.09 14.77
CA GLU A 43 10.78 -5.08 15.48
C GLU A 43 9.92 -4.00 16.15
N GLU A 44 9.02 -3.35 15.41
CA GLU A 44 8.21 -2.28 15.98
C GLU A 44 7.08 -2.76 16.91
N LYS A 45 6.63 -4.02 16.78
CA LYS A 45 5.75 -4.61 17.80
C LYS A 45 6.48 -4.71 19.13
N ILE A 46 7.72 -5.18 19.10
CA ILE A 46 8.52 -5.38 20.31
C ILE A 46 8.98 -4.04 20.89
N SER A 47 9.46 -3.12 20.04
CA SER A 47 10.11 -1.88 20.50
C SER A 47 9.11 -0.81 20.94
N ILE A 48 7.98 -0.68 20.25
CA ILE A 48 7.01 0.41 20.49
C ILE A 48 5.56 -0.07 20.60
N GLY A 49 5.31 -1.39 20.60
CA GLY A 49 3.96 -1.94 20.73
C GLY A 49 3.10 -1.75 19.49
N ARG A 50 3.70 -1.57 18.29
CA ARG A 50 2.94 -1.39 17.04
C ARG A 50 2.06 -2.61 16.75
N GLN A 51 0.86 -2.36 16.24
CA GLN A 51 -0.11 -3.39 15.86
C GLN A 51 -0.37 -3.36 14.34
N ARG A 52 -0.77 -4.51 13.78
CA ARG A 52 -1.20 -4.64 12.38
C ARG A 52 -2.56 -5.32 12.28
N TYR A 53 -3.32 -4.95 11.26
CA TYR A 53 -4.63 -5.53 10.97
C TYR A 53 -4.85 -5.55 9.46
N TRP A 54 -5.56 -6.58 9.00
CA TRP A 54 -6.09 -6.63 7.64
C TRP A 54 -7.40 -5.85 7.57
N PHE A 55 -7.56 -5.08 6.51
CA PHE A 55 -8.78 -4.33 6.22
C PHE A 55 -9.20 -4.60 4.78
N ASP A 56 -10.51 -4.66 4.54
CA ASP A 56 -11.03 -4.49 3.20
C ASP A 56 -10.79 -3.05 2.70
N LEU A 57 -10.90 -2.85 1.38
CA LEU A 57 -10.57 -1.57 0.76
C LEU A 57 -11.46 -0.41 1.25
N ASN A 58 -12.75 -0.64 1.51
CA ASN A 58 -13.66 0.41 1.95
C ASN A 58 -13.31 0.86 3.38
N LYS A 59 -13.07 -0.11 4.27
CA LYS A 59 -12.67 0.17 5.65
C LYS A 59 -11.30 0.83 5.72
N ALA A 60 -10.35 0.39 4.89
CA ALA A 60 -9.04 1.03 4.79
C ALA A 60 -9.17 2.51 4.38
N PHE A 61 -9.97 2.83 3.37
CA PHE A 61 -10.23 4.22 2.95
C PHE A 61 -10.79 5.06 4.09
N LEU A 62 -11.81 4.58 4.81
CA LEU A 62 -12.42 5.30 5.93
C LEU A 62 -11.39 5.61 7.03
N LEU A 63 -10.59 4.61 7.43
CA LEU A 63 -9.59 4.78 8.49
C LEU A 63 -8.46 5.73 8.07
N LEU A 64 -7.98 5.61 6.83
CA LEU A 64 -6.96 6.52 6.30
C LEU A 64 -7.48 7.95 6.25
N ASN A 65 -8.73 8.16 5.80
CA ASN A 65 -9.34 9.48 5.72
C ASN A 65 -9.56 10.13 7.10
N SER A 66 -9.84 9.33 8.13
CA SER A 66 -10.02 9.86 9.49
C SER A 66 -8.72 10.10 10.24
N TYR A 67 -7.70 9.25 10.07
CA TYR A 67 -6.56 9.23 10.99
C TYR A 67 -5.19 9.42 10.32
N LYS A 68 -5.07 9.13 9.02
CA LYS A 68 -3.79 9.10 8.29
C LYS A 68 -3.95 9.66 6.87
N GLN A 69 -4.52 10.85 6.77
CA GLN A 69 -4.85 11.49 5.48
C GLN A 69 -3.64 11.59 4.53
N SER A 70 -2.43 11.71 5.05
CA SER A 70 -1.20 11.74 4.25
C SER A 70 -0.92 10.44 3.48
N GLN A 71 -1.54 9.33 3.86
CA GLN A 71 -1.42 8.05 3.15
C GLN A 71 -2.56 7.80 2.14
N LEU A 72 -3.61 8.63 2.13
CA LEU A 72 -4.69 8.53 1.14
C LEU A 72 -4.20 8.59 -0.31
N PRO A 73 -3.24 9.46 -0.70
CA PRO A 73 -2.75 9.49 -2.07
C PRO A 73 -2.16 8.15 -2.53
N PHE A 74 -1.60 7.36 -1.61
CA PHE A 74 -1.05 6.03 -1.91
C PHE A 74 -2.17 5.05 -2.25
N PHE A 75 -3.25 5.09 -1.46
CA PHE A 75 -4.44 4.28 -1.65
C PHE A 75 -5.17 4.65 -2.96
N GLU A 76 -5.35 5.94 -3.23
CA GLU A 76 -5.95 6.42 -4.48
C GLU A 76 -5.13 5.99 -5.70
N ARG A 77 -3.80 6.13 -5.63
CA ARG A 77 -2.89 5.64 -6.67
C ARG A 77 -3.05 4.14 -6.90
N PHE A 78 -3.18 3.36 -5.83
CA PHE A 78 -3.44 1.92 -5.91
C PHE A 78 -4.74 1.61 -6.67
N ILE A 79 -5.84 2.33 -6.39
CA ILE A 79 -7.14 2.13 -7.05
C ILE A 79 -7.09 2.55 -8.52
N LEU A 80 -6.61 3.76 -8.82
CA LEU A 80 -6.57 4.31 -10.18
C LEU A 80 -5.79 3.40 -11.15
N THR A 81 -4.65 2.89 -10.69
CA THR A 81 -3.80 2.01 -11.50
C THR A 81 -4.33 0.58 -11.60
N SER A 82 -5.27 0.18 -10.73
CA SER A 82 -5.95 -1.11 -10.80
C SER A 82 -7.16 -1.09 -11.74
N SER A 83 -7.76 0.08 -11.99
CA SER A 83 -8.85 0.23 -12.97
C SER A 83 -8.32 0.30 -14.41
N ASN A 84 -7.13 0.87 -14.62
CA ASN A 84 -6.51 1.00 -15.95
C ASN A 84 -6.03 -0.34 -16.53
N SER A 85 -5.79 -1.37 -15.71
CA SER A 85 -5.42 -2.71 -16.21
C SER A 85 -6.60 -3.43 -16.89
N ILE A 86 -7.85 -3.01 -16.64
CA ILE A 86 -9.03 -3.58 -17.31
C ILE A 86 -9.16 -3.04 -18.75
N GLN A 87 -8.79 -1.77 -18.99
CA GLN A 87 -8.86 -1.19 -20.34
C GLN A 87 -7.80 -1.75 -21.30
N SER A 88 -6.60 -2.08 -20.80
CA SER A 88 -5.54 -2.68 -21.61
C SER A 88 -5.86 -4.10 -22.11
N ILE A 89 -6.75 -4.83 -21.43
CA ILE A 89 -7.19 -6.18 -21.87
C ILE A 89 -8.18 -6.07 -23.04
N HIS A 90 -8.95 -4.99 -23.13
CA HIS A 90 -9.92 -4.80 -24.22
C HIS A 90 -9.29 -4.40 -25.55
N HIS A 91 -8.10 -3.78 -25.55
CA HIS A 91 -7.42 -3.40 -26.79
C HIS A 91 -6.58 -4.51 -27.45
N ILE A 92 -6.35 -5.64 -26.77
CA ILE A 92 -5.55 -6.75 -27.31
C ILE A 92 -6.42 -7.80 -28.04
N LYS A 93 -7.77 -7.69 -28.00
CA LYS A 93 -8.67 -8.65 -28.67
C LYS A 93 -9.05 -8.30 -30.12
N HIS A 94 -8.47 -7.26 -30.70
CA HIS A 94 -8.66 -6.92 -32.11
C HIS A 94 -7.33 -6.62 -32.80
N SER A 95 -6.58 -7.68 -33.10
CA SER A 95 -5.55 -7.72 -34.16
C SER A 95 -5.37 -9.17 -34.60
#